data_AF-A0AAV7YLX7-F1
#
_entry.id   AF-A0AAV7YLX7-F1
#
_cell.length_a   1.000
_cell.length_b   1.000
_cell.length_c   1.000
_cell.angle_alpha   90.00
_cell.angle_beta   90.00
_cell.angle_gamma   90.00
#
_symmetry.space_group_name_H-M   'P 1'
#
loop_
_entity.id
_entity.type
_entity.pdbx_description
1 polymer ?
#
loop_
_entity_poly.entity_id
_entity_poly.type
_entity_poly.pdbx_seq_one_letter_code
_entity_poly.pdbx_strand_id
1 'polypeptide(L)'
;MDEEKKQLTELLEIAEYMVLKGSNPYDEDNESTSAYSLSGDLILKRLFDGQLSYNEDFLELLGLEEFTDTKIKHKKCHKLIVETRTGKTIGELNKSLGNRTKEEIEEFLLWVYGKEIEGIEKKAYFSKLAIAKRTLRKDISRLYETNETKDFTLIVHQTKIKVHKLILLARSGLFKGLFISTLETKQVQDFTNKSVKTLEALIKFLYTNKLDELNQDNQILEELLDAQDYYQLNPKSMLRYLIEKKQNYSKN
;
A
#
# COMPACT_ATOMS: atom_id res chain seq x y z
N MET A 1 15.74 27.48 -6.29
CA MET A 1 15.26 27.04 -7.62
C MET A 1 16.20 26.01 -8.25
N ASP A 2 17.51 26.26 -8.31
CA ASP A 2 18.45 25.29 -8.94
C ASP A 2 18.71 24.05 -8.07
N GLU A 3 18.80 24.20 -6.74
CA GLU A 3 19.02 23.06 -5.84
C GLU A 3 17.82 22.09 -5.79
N GLU A 4 16.60 22.63 -5.82
CA GLU A 4 15.37 21.82 -5.83
C GLU A 4 15.14 21.12 -7.17
N LYS A 5 15.48 21.79 -8.30
CA LYS A 5 15.47 21.13 -9.62
C LYS A 5 16.48 20.00 -9.66
N LYS A 6 17.67 20.20 -9.10
CA LYS A 6 18.72 19.20 -9.05
C LYS A 6 18.30 17.98 -8.23
N GLN A 7 17.70 18.18 -7.06
CA GLN A 7 17.13 17.09 -6.25
C GLN A 7 16.00 16.34 -6.96
N LEU A 8 15.14 17.04 -7.71
CA LEU A 8 14.06 16.41 -8.48
C LEU A 8 14.61 15.58 -9.65
N THR A 9 15.63 16.08 -10.33
CA THR A 9 16.33 15.36 -11.40
C THR A 9 17.04 14.13 -10.85
N GLU A 10 17.73 14.23 -9.72
CA GLU A 10 18.37 13.08 -9.05
C GLU A 10 17.33 12.01 -8.66
N LEU A 11 16.16 12.42 -8.13
CA LEU A 11 15.07 11.48 -7.80
C LEU A 11 14.43 10.84 -9.04
N LEU A 12 14.34 11.56 -10.16
CA LEU A 12 13.85 11.05 -11.44
C LEU A 12 14.84 10.05 -12.05
N GLU A 13 16.13 10.36 -12.02
CA GLU A 13 17.20 9.47 -12.47
C GLU A 13 17.25 8.19 -11.63
N ILE A 14 17.09 8.29 -10.31
CA ILE A 14 17.00 7.13 -9.40
C ILE A 14 15.74 6.30 -9.71
N ALA A 15 14.60 6.95 -9.99
CA ALA A 15 13.36 6.26 -10.33
C ALA A 15 13.45 5.55 -11.70
N GLU A 16 14.03 6.20 -12.71
CA GLU A 16 14.29 5.59 -14.02
C GLU A 16 15.27 4.42 -13.90
N TYR A 17 16.32 4.57 -13.10
CA TYR A 17 17.29 3.51 -12.82
C TYR A 17 16.65 2.29 -12.12
N MET A 18 15.83 2.53 -11.09
CA MET A 18 15.10 1.46 -10.39
C MET A 18 14.10 0.71 -11.30
N VAL A 19 13.50 1.41 -12.27
CA VAL A 19 12.53 0.84 -13.22
C VAL A 19 13.23 0.06 -14.34
N LEU A 20 14.39 0.52 -14.81
CA LEU A 20 15.11 -0.10 -15.93
C LEU A 20 15.93 -1.32 -15.54
N LYS A 21 16.41 -1.43 -14.29
CA LYS A 21 17.39 -2.46 -13.89
C LYS A 21 16.94 -3.44 -12.80
N GLY A 22 15.81 -3.22 -12.11
CA GLY A 22 15.20 -4.24 -11.26
C GLY A 22 16.05 -4.85 -10.12
N SER A 23 17.17 -4.24 -9.72
CA SER A 23 18.07 -4.72 -8.64
C SER A 23 18.92 -3.60 -8.01
N ASN A 24 19.43 -3.88 -6.80
CA ASN A 24 20.29 -3.07 -5.92
C ASN A 24 21.48 -2.39 -6.66
N PRO A 25 21.79 -1.10 -6.40
CA PRO A 25 22.87 -0.34 -7.07
C PRO A 25 24.32 -0.81 -6.82
N TYR A 26 24.56 -2.01 -6.27
CA TYR A 26 25.90 -2.55 -5.97
C TYR A 26 26.22 -3.91 -6.61
N ASP A 27 25.33 -4.47 -7.43
CA ASP A 27 25.59 -5.72 -8.17
C ASP A 27 25.85 -5.42 -9.66
N GLU A 28 27.11 -5.59 -10.10
CA GLU A 28 27.57 -5.24 -11.45
C GLU A 28 27.22 -6.26 -12.55
N ASP A 29 26.62 -7.40 -12.23
CA ASP A 29 26.47 -8.49 -13.19
C ASP A 29 25.00 -8.90 -13.40
N ASN A 30 24.34 -8.32 -14.42
CA ASN A 30 23.54 -9.11 -15.36
C ASN A 30 22.96 -8.27 -16.51
N GLU A 31 23.27 -8.70 -17.72
CA GLU A 31 22.65 -8.27 -18.97
C GLU A 31 21.45 -9.16 -19.33
N SER A 32 20.52 -8.53 -20.04
CA SER A 32 19.38 -9.11 -20.78
C SER A 32 18.12 -9.44 -19.97
N THR A 33 17.07 -8.66 -20.23
CA THR A 33 15.82 -9.23 -20.77
C THR A 33 14.98 -8.13 -21.41
N SER A 34 14.75 -8.27 -22.72
CA SER A 34 13.71 -7.52 -23.43
C SER A 34 12.39 -8.24 -23.25
N ALA A 35 11.42 -7.61 -22.59
CA ALA A 35 10.01 -7.97 -22.69
C ALA A 35 9.23 -6.67 -22.76
N TYR A 36 8.39 -6.55 -23.79
CA TYR A 36 7.58 -5.39 -24.13
C TYR A 36 6.99 -4.72 -22.89
N SER A 37 7.54 -3.56 -22.56
CA SER A 37 7.10 -2.73 -21.45
C SER A 37 5.64 -2.35 -21.66
N LEU A 38 4.84 -2.34 -20.58
CA LEU A 38 3.85 -1.27 -20.47
C LEU A 38 4.58 0.00 -20.91
N SER A 39 4.10 0.73 -21.91
CA SER A 39 4.84 1.89 -22.47
C SER A 39 5.44 2.67 -21.31
N GLY A 40 6.74 2.99 -21.35
CA GLY A 40 7.44 3.59 -20.20
C GLY A 40 6.62 4.72 -19.57
N ASP A 41 5.91 5.49 -20.40
CA ASP A 41 4.91 6.50 -20.03
C ASP A 41 3.81 6.02 -19.06
N LEU A 42 3.27 4.81 -19.21
CA LEU A 42 2.25 4.25 -18.34
C LEU A 42 2.81 3.78 -17.00
N ILE A 43 4.02 3.20 -17.00
CA ILE A 43 4.74 2.83 -15.76
C ILE A 43 5.08 4.10 -15.00
N LEU A 44 5.72 5.06 -15.67
CA LEU A 44 6.04 6.37 -15.15
C LEU A 44 4.78 7.06 -14.63
N LYS A 45 3.69 7.08 -15.40
CA LYS A 45 2.41 7.64 -14.94
C LYS A 45 1.87 6.95 -13.70
N ARG A 46 1.93 5.61 -13.60
CA ARG A 46 1.45 4.90 -12.39
C ARG A 46 2.34 5.13 -11.18
N LEU A 47 3.65 5.27 -11.40
CA LEU A 47 4.61 5.68 -10.37
C LEU A 47 4.29 7.12 -9.95
N PHE A 48 4.05 7.99 -10.93
CA PHE A 48 3.65 9.38 -10.75
C PHE A 48 2.29 9.50 -10.01
N ASP A 49 1.34 8.62 -10.25
CA ASP A 49 0.04 8.59 -9.58
C ASP A 49 0.09 7.86 -8.23
N GLY A 50 1.27 7.41 -7.79
CA GLY A 50 1.52 6.69 -6.54
C GLY A 50 0.87 5.30 -6.48
N GLN A 51 0.36 4.78 -7.60
CA GLN A 51 -0.33 3.49 -7.65
C GLN A 51 0.62 2.29 -7.51
N LEU A 52 1.82 2.37 -8.10
CA LEU A 52 2.81 1.29 -8.02
C LEU A 52 3.32 1.13 -6.58
N SER A 53 3.81 2.21 -5.97
CA SER A 53 4.20 2.21 -4.55
C SER A 53 3.06 1.76 -3.64
N TYR A 54 1.81 2.09 -3.96
CA TYR A 54 0.68 1.63 -3.16
C TYR A 54 0.54 0.11 -3.18
N ASN A 55 0.63 -0.53 -4.34
CA ASN A 55 0.52 -1.99 -4.43
C ASN A 55 1.75 -2.70 -3.86
N GLU A 56 2.95 -2.13 -4.02
CA GLU A 56 4.21 -2.67 -3.46
C GLU A 56 4.08 -2.90 -1.94
N ASP A 57 3.56 -1.93 -1.20
CA ASP A 57 3.34 -2.03 0.25
C ASP A 57 2.48 -3.24 0.65
N PHE A 58 1.48 -3.60 -0.15
CA PHE A 58 0.65 -4.78 0.11
C PHE A 58 1.31 -6.07 -0.38
N LEU A 59 2.14 -6.03 -1.41
CA LEU A 59 2.89 -7.21 -1.84
C LEU A 59 3.88 -7.68 -0.76
N GLU A 60 4.51 -6.75 -0.06
CA GLU A 60 5.38 -7.05 1.07
C GLU A 60 4.65 -7.80 2.19
N LEU A 61 3.35 -7.53 2.39
CA LEU A 61 2.54 -8.28 3.38
C LEU A 61 2.53 -9.77 3.11
N LEU A 62 2.53 -10.22 1.84
CA LEU A 62 2.46 -11.64 1.52
C LEU A 62 3.66 -12.42 2.10
N GLY A 63 4.78 -11.74 2.39
CA GLY A 63 5.95 -12.29 3.06
C GLY A 63 5.92 -12.23 4.60
N LEU A 64 4.95 -11.54 5.22
CA LEU A 64 4.83 -11.37 6.67
C LEU A 64 3.88 -12.42 7.25
N GLU A 65 4.39 -13.64 7.47
CA GLU A 65 3.56 -14.76 7.94
C GLU A 65 2.93 -14.54 9.31
N GLU A 66 3.54 -13.74 10.18
CA GLU A 66 3.07 -13.46 11.54
C GLU A 66 1.73 -12.70 11.60
N PHE A 67 1.34 -12.05 10.50
CA PHE A 67 0.05 -11.35 10.38
C PHE A 67 -0.98 -12.14 9.57
N THR A 68 -0.63 -13.31 9.05
CA THR A 68 -1.57 -14.15 8.31
C THR A 68 -2.58 -14.83 9.24
N ASP A 69 -3.85 -14.79 8.87
CA ASP A 69 -4.98 -15.31 9.65
C ASP A 69 -5.73 -16.43 8.92
N THR A 70 -5.33 -16.77 7.70
CA THR A 70 -5.96 -17.81 6.90
C THR A 70 -5.01 -18.44 5.88
N LYS A 71 -5.53 -19.39 5.11
CA LYS A 71 -4.83 -20.03 4.00
C LYS A 71 -5.75 -20.24 2.80
N ILE A 72 -5.23 -19.95 1.62
CA ILE A 72 -5.80 -20.43 0.36
C ILE A 72 -5.04 -21.68 -0.03
N LYS A 73 -5.76 -22.81 -0.08
CA LYS A 73 -5.18 -24.15 -0.21
C LYS A 73 -4.08 -24.40 0.84
N HIS A 74 -2.82 -24.25 0.45
CA HIS A 74 -1.64 -24.49 1.27
C HIS A 74 -0.88 -23.20 1.60
N LYS A 75 -1.18 -22.07 0.96
CA LYS A 75 -0.44 -20.82 1.13
C LYS A 75 -1.13 -19.92 2.15
N LYS A 76 -0.37 -19.49 3.17
CA LYS A 76 -0.82 -18.51 4.17
C LYS A 76 -1.09 -17.16 3.52
N CYS A 77 -2.12 -16.46 3.99
CA CYS A 77 -2.50 -15.15 3.48
C CYS A 77 -3.43 -14.44 4.47
N HIS A 78 -3.85 -13.23 4.12
CA HIS A 78 -4.73 -12.37 4.89
C HIS A 78 -6.16 -12.45 4.37
N LYS A 79 -7.08 -12.94 5.21
CA LYS A 79 -8.50 -13.10 4.91
C LYS A 79 -9.10 -11.78 4.46
N LEU A 80 -8.81 -10.69 5.17
CA LEU A 80 -9.31 -9.37 4.85
C LEU A 80 -9.01 -8.98 3.39
N ILE A 81 -7.75 -9.10 2.94
CA ILE A 81 -7.36 -8.69 1.58
C ILE A 81 -8.01 -9.59 0.54
N VAL A 82 -7.97 -10.91 0.76
CA VAL A 82 -8.51 -11.91 -0.17
C VAL A 82 -10.02 -11.73 -0.34
N GLU A 83 -10.78 -11.66 0.76
CA GLU A 83 -12.23 -11.51 0.71
C GLU A 83 -12.64 -10.13 0.18
N THR A 84 -11.88 -9.07 0.48
CA THR A 84 -12.13 -7.73 -0.09
C THR A 84 -11.94 -7.72 -1.62
N ARG A 85 -10.89 -8.38 -2.12
CA ARG A 85 -10.56 -8.41 -3.55
C ARG A 85 -11.55 -9.27 -4.36
N THR A 86 -11.95 -10.40 -3.79
CA THR A 86 -12.74 -11.42 -4.49
C THR A 86 -14.23 -11.38 -4.19
N GLY A 87 -14.62 -10.82 -3.04
CA GLY A 87 -16.00 -10.85 -2.55
C GLY A 87 -16.49 -12.24 -2.19
N LYS A 88 -15.58 -13.21 -2.08
CA LYS A 88 -15.86 -14.60 -1.78
C LYS A 88 -15.21 -14.96 -0.47
N THR A 89 -15.88 -15.80 0.30
CA THR A 89 -15.28 -16.42 1.47
C THR A 89 -14.10 -17.31 1.07
N ILE A 90 -13.18 -17.55 2.00
CA ILE A 90 -12.06 -18.47 1.78
C ILE A 90 -12.53 -19.87 1.36
N GLY A 91 -13.67 -20.35 1.88
CA GLY A 91 -14.26 -21.63 1.51
C GLY A 91 -14.73 -21.68 0.05
N GLU A 92 -15.40 -20.64 -0.42
CA GLU A 92 -15.86 -20.52 -1.82
C GLU A 92 -14.70 -20.37 -2.80
N LEU A 93 -13.65 -19.64 -2.41
CA LEU A 93 -12.44 -19.55 -3.22
C LEU A 93 -11.71 -20.88 -3.33
N ASN A 94 -11.56 -21.61 -2.23
CA ASN A 94 -10.94 -22.93 -2.26
C ASN A 94 -11.69 -23.91 -3.18
N LYS A 95 -13.02 -23.80 -3.27
CA LYS A 95 -13.82 -24.54 -4.26
C LYS A 95 -13.56 -24.04 -5.68
N SER A 96 -13.63 -22.72 -5.90
CA SER A 96 -13.45 -22.09 -7.22
C SER A 96 -12.06 -22.32 -7.83
N LEU A 97 -11.04 -22.44 -6.98
CA LEU A 97 -9.66 -22.71 -7.36
C LEU A 97 -9.38 -24.20 -7.61
N GLY A 98 -10.32 -25.11 -7.33
CA GLY A 98 -10.22 -26.52 -7.74
C GLY A 98 -8.86 -27.19 -7.45
N ASN A 99 -8.27 -27.83 -8.46
CA ASN A 99 -7.00 -28.57 -8.39
C ASN A 99 -5.80 -27.77 -8.93
N ARG A 100 -5.84 -26.43 -8.83
CA ARG A 100 -4.73 -25.56 -9.25
C ARG A 100 -3.42 -25.94 -8.54
N THR A 101 -2.30 -25.81 -9.25
CA THR A 101 -0.96 -26.11 -8.74
C THR A 101 -0.52 -25.10 -7.68
N LYS A 102 0.59 -25.36 -6.99
CA LYS A 102 1.12 -24.42 -5.99
C LYS A 102 1.48 -23.08 -6.62
N GLU A 103 2.11 -23.12 -7.77
CA GLU A 103 2.56 -21.98 -8.55
C GLU A 103 1.36 -21.14 -9.01
N GLU A 104 0.28 -21.77 -9.48
CA GLU A 104 -0.95 -21.07 -9.86
C GLU A 104 -1.63 -20.37 -8.67
N ILE A 105 -1.58 -20.98 -7.47
CA ILE A 105 -2.10 -20.35 -6.24
C ILE A 105 -1.23 -19.17 -5.81
N GLU A 106 0.09 -19.26 -5.95
CA GLU A 106 1.00 -18.16 -5.65
C GLU A 106 0.81 -16.99 -6.61
N GLU A 107 0.68 -17.25 -7.91
CA GLU A 107 0.35 -16.22 -8.90
C GLU A 107 -0.99 -15.55 -8.61
N PHE A 108 -2.01 -16.33 -8.24
CA PHE A 108 -3.30 -15.81 -7.83
C PHE A 108 -3.18 -14.88 -6.62
N LEU A 109 -2.42 -15.27 -5.60
CA LEU A 109 -2.22 -14.43 -4.42
C LEU A 109 -1.45 -13.17 -4.78
N LEU A 110 -0.35 -13.25 -5.55
CA LEU A 110 0.37 -12.07 -6.02
C LEU A 110 -0.57 -11.08 -6.71
N TRP A 111 -1.49 -11.54 -7.55
CA TRP A 111 -2.52 -10.71 -8.16
C TRP A 111 -3.48 -10.07 -7.13
N VAL A 112 -3.92 -10.84 -6.13
CA VAL A 112 -4.79 -10.34 -5.06
C VAL A 112 -4.12 -9.17 -4.33
N TYR A 113 -2.81 -9.26 -4.06
CA TYR A 113 -2.01 -8.19 -3.45
C TYR A 113 -1.53 -7.14 -4.44
N GLY A 114 -2.03 -7.14 -5.68
CA GLY A 114 -1.86 -6.02 -6.61
C GLY A 114 -0.68 -6.16 -7.58
N LYS A 115 -0.02 -7.32 -7.63
CA LYS A 115 0.98 -7.61 -8.67
C LYS A 115 0.29 -7.64 -10.04
N GLU A 116 0.95 -7.05 -11.02
CA GLU A 116 0.55 -7.20 -12.41
C GLU A 116 0.85 -8.63 -12.87
N ILE A 117 -0.17 -9.29 -13.41
CA ILE A 117 -0.04 -10.65 -13.95
C ILE A 117 0.19 -10.58 -15.44
N GLU A 118 1.06 -11.42 -15.96
CA GLU A 118 1.27 -11.57 -17.40
C GLU A 118 0.32 -12.62 -18.00
N GLY A 119 -0.04 -12.44 -19.27
CA GLY A 119 -0.93 -13.36 -19.99
C GLY A 119 -2.43 -13.00 -19.89
N ILE A 120 -3.07 -12.90 -21.05
CA ILE A 120 -4.48 -12.49 -21.18
C ILE A 120 -5.42 -13.50 -20.51
N GLU A 121 -5.14 -14.80 -20.67
CA GLU A 121 -5.98 -15.87 -20.11
C GLU A 121 -5.97 -15.86 -18.58
N LYS A 122 -4.79 -15.71 -17.96
CA LYS A 122 -4.65 -15.61 -16.51
C LYS A 122 -5.36 -14.38 -15.97
N LYS A 123 -5.16 -13.21 -16.60
CA LYS A 123 -5.88 -11.98 -16.26
C LYS A 123 -7.39 -12.17 -16.34
N ALA A 124 -7.88 -12.81 -17.41
CA ALA A 124 -9.30 -13.07 -17.59
C ALA A 124 -9.84 -14.01 -16.52
N TYR A 125 -9.10 -15.06 -16.15
CA TYR A 125 -9.49 -15.99 -15.10
C TYR A 125 -9.54 -15.33 -13.72
N PHE A 126 -8.47 -14.65 -13.27
CA PHE A 126 -8.45 -13.98 -11.97
C PHE A 126 -9.50 -12.87 -11.88
N SER A 127 -9.72 -12.13 -12.97
CA SER A 127 -10.76 -11.11 -13.02
C SER A 127 -12.18 -11.67 -12.84
N LYS A 128 -12.44 -12.93 -13.23
CA LYS A 128 -13.72 -13.62 -12.96
C LYS A 128 -13.89 -14.01 -11.49
N LEU A 129 -12.80 -14.08 -10.74
CA LEU A 129 -12.82 -14.34 -9.29
C LEU A 129 -12.92 -13.04 -8.47
N ALA A 130 -12.71 -11.87 -9.08
CA ALA A 130 -12.85 -10.57 -8.43
C ALA A 130 -14.34 -10.23 -8.16
N ILE A 131 -14.61 -9.50 -7.08
CA ILE A 131 -15.97 -8.99 -6.80
C ILE A 131 -16.41 -7.96 -7.85
N ALA A 132 -15.46 -7.19 -8.35
CA ALA A 132 -15.67 -6.13 -9.32
C ALA A 132 -14.39 -5.90 -10.13
N LYS A 133 -14.52 -5.24 -11.29
CA LYS A 133 -13.38 -4.76 -12.09
C LYS A 133 -12.70 -3.53 -11.43
N ARG A 134 -12.31 -3.67 -10.16
CA ARG A 134 -11.64 -2.64 -9.37
C ARG A 134 -10.15 -2.97 -9.21
N THR A 135 -9.36 -1.97 -8.87
CA THR A 135 -7.95 -2.13 -8.47
C THR A 135 -7.88 -2.42 -6.98
N LEU A 136 -6.78 -3.00 -6.50
CA LEU A 136 -6.54 -3.21 -5.07
C LEU A 136 -6.71 -1.90 -4.29
N ARG A 137 -6.09 -0.81 -4.75
CA ARG A 137 -6.26 0.52 -4.14
C ARG A 137 -7.73 0.90 -3.90
N LYS A 138 -8.61 0.69 -4.90
CA LYS A 138 -10.03 1.01 -4.77
C LYS A 138 -10.73 0.08 -3.78
N ASP A 139 -10.34 -1.19 -3.75
CA ASP A 139 -10.87 -2.17 -2.80
C ASP A 139 -10.50 -1.78 -1.36
N ILE A 140 -9.24 -1.48 -1.10
CA ILE A 140 -8.76 -1.06 0.23
C ILE A 140 -9.31 0.30 0.63
N SER A 141 -9.41 1.27 -0.30
CA SER A 141 -9.98 2.59 0.00
C SER A 141 -11.39 2.49 0.59
N ARG A 142 -12.21 1.54 0.11
CA ARG A 142 -13.58 1.35 0.61
C ARG A 142 -13.64 0.74 2.01
N LEU A 143 -12.59 0.02 2.44
CA LEU A 143 -12.51 -0.47 3.82
C LEU A 143 -12.42 0.67 4.83
N TYR A 144 -12.00 1.87 4.42
CA TYR A 144 -12.00 3.04 5.29
C TYR A 144 -13.42 3.46 5.70
N GLU A 145 -14.38 3.36 4.76
CA GLU A 145 -15.75 3.87 4.87
C GLU A 145 -16.63 3.07 5.85
N THR A 146 -16.23 1.85 6.20
CA THR A 146 -17.01 0.94 7.05
C THR A 146 -16.24 0.58 8.31
N ASN A 147 -16.97 0.29 9.40
CA ASN A 147 -16.37 -0.10 10.67
C ASN A 147 -16.47 -1.61 10.97
N GLU A 148 -17.15 -2.38 10.11
CA GLU A 148 -17.55 -3.77 10.38
C GLU A 148 -16.36 -4.73 10.52
N THR A 149 -15.32 -4.51 9.71
CA THR A 149 -14.15 -5.41 9.62
C THR A 149 -12.92 -4.88 10.35
N LYS A 150 -13.02 -3.70 11.00
CA LYS A 150 -11.91 -3.07 11.73
C LYS A 150 -11.60 -3.86 13.00
N ASP A 151 -10.35 -4.28 13.14
CA ASP A 151 -9.89 -5.24 14.15
C ASP A 151 -9.09 -4.60 15.30
N PHE A 152 -8.84 -3.29 15.23
CA PHE A 152 -8.05 -2.58 16.23
C PHE A 152 -8.58 -1.18 16.53
N THR A 153 -8.28 -0.67 17.73
CA THR A 153 -8.65 0.68 18.16
C THR A 153 -7.42 1.46 18.65
N LEU A 154 -7.13 2.57 17.97
CA LEU A 154 -6.17 3.57 18.42
C LEU A 154 -6.89 4.54 19.37
N ILE A 155 -6.30 4.82 20.53
CA ILE A 155 -6.85 5.77 21.50
C ILE A 155 -5.87 6.92 21.66
N VAL A 156 -6.27 8.13 21.25
CA VAL A 156 -5.43 9.34 21.30
C VAL A 156 -6.27 10.48 21.85
N HIS A 157 -5.78 11.13 22.92
CA HIS A 157 -6.51 12.21 23.59
C HIS A 157 -7.98 11.84 23.89
N GLN A 158 -8.18 10.63 24.44
CA GLN A 158 -9.49 10.03 24.74
C GLN A 158 -10.39 9.72 23.52
N THR A 159 -9.95 10.05 22.31
CA THR A 159 -10.67 9.73 21.07
C THR A 159 -10.32 8.32 20.61
N LYS A 160 -11.34 7.52 20.26
CA LYS A 160 -11.18 6.14 19.77
C LYS A 160 -11.31 6.10 18.26
N ILE A 161 -10.27 5.68 17.57
CA ILE A 161 -10.23 5.52 16.11
C ILE A 161 -10.10 4.03 15.79
N LYS A 162 -11.15 3.45 15.22
CA LYS A 162 -11.11 2.06 14.74
C LYS A 162 -10.32 1.99 13.44
N VAL A 163 -9.51 0.94 13.27
CA VAL A 163 -8.67 0.68 12.10
C VAL A 163 -8.52 -0.81 11.83
N HIS A 164 -8.05 -1.16 10.64
CA HIS A 164 -7.50 -2.47 10.29
C HIS A 164 -5.98 -2.45 10.53
N LYS A 165 -5.46 -3.33 11.40
CA LYS A 165 -4.00 -3.43 11.66
C LYS A 165 -3.24 -3.59 10.35
N LEU A 166 -3.72 -4.50 9.51
CA LEU A 166 -3.07 -4.93 8.28
C LEU A 166 -2.82 -3.78 7.30
N ILE A 167 -3.78 -2.85 7.19
CA ILE A 167 -3.65 -1.72 6.26
C ILE A 167 -2.61 -0.72 6.77
N LEU A 168 -2.60 -0.46 8.08
CA LEU A 168 -1.67 0.47 8.69
C LEU A 168 -0.24 -0.07 8.68
N LEU A 169 -0.02 -1.34 9.03
CA LEU A 169 1.32 -1.93 9.06
C LEU A 169 1.94 -2.09 7.67
N ALA A 170 1.13 -2.31 6.63
CA ALA A 170 1.62 -2.35 5.25
C ALA A 170 2.20 -1.01 4.81
N ARG A 171 1.64 0.09 5.34
CA ARG A 171 1.85 1.44 4.83
C ARG A 171 2.69 2.32 5.77
N SER A 172 3.10 1.81 6.93
CA SER A 172 3.82 2.56 7.98
C SER A 172 4.67 1.64 8.86
N GLY A 173 5.97 1.91 8.90
CA GLY A 173 6.93 1.22 9.76
C GLY A 173 6.63 1.41 11.26
N LEU A 174 6.14 2.59 11.67
CA LEU A 174 5.69 2.81 13.05
C LEU A 174 4.58 1.83 13.42
N PHE A 175 3.52 1.75 12.61
CA PHE A 175 2.40 0.85 12.90
C PHE A 175 2.81 -0.61 12.80
N LYS A 176 3.75 -0.96 11.91
CA LYS A 176 4.36 -2.29 11.86
C LYS A 176 5.05 -2.63 13.18
N GLY A 177 5.95 -1.79 13.67
CA GLY A 177 6.63 -1.99 14.96
C GLY A 177 5.65 -2.01 16.13
N LEU A 178 4.65 -1.12 16.12
CA LEU A 178 3.61 -1.04 17.14
C LEU A 178 2.77 -2.31 17.23
N PHE A 179 2.35 -2.87 16.10
CA PHE A 179 1.51 -4.07 16.10
C PHE A 179 2.30 -5.36 16.34
N ILE A 180 3.58 -5.41 15.98
CA ILE A 180 4.49 -6.50 16.38
C ILE A 180 4.64 -6.53 17.91
N SER A 181 4.77 -5.37 18.57
CA SER A 181 4.88 -5.31 20.04
C SER A 181 3.53 -5.47 20.76
N THR A 182 2.41 -5.47 20.03
CA THR A 182 1.04 -5.54 20.59
C THR A 182 0.16 -6.58 19.89
N LEU A 183 0.73 -7.71 19.47
CA LEU A 183 0.03 -8.76 18.72
C LEU A 183 -1.26 -9.24 19.41
N GLU A 184 -1.19 -9.46 20.73
CA GLU A 184 -2.30 -10.00 21.52
C GLU A 184 -3.36 -8.95 21.90
N THR A 185 -3.09 -7.66 21.69
CA THR A 185 -4.01 -6.59 22.09
C THR A 185 -4.93 -6.18 20.94
N LYS A 186 -6.07 -5.59 21.30
CA LYS A 186 -7.04 -5.01 20.34
C LYS A 186 -7.09 -3.49 20.38
N GLN A 187 -6.24 -2.87 21.22
CA GLN A 187 -6.15 -1.43 21.32
C GLN A 187 -4.78 -0.99 21.84
N VAL A 188 -4.45 0.27 21.58
CA VAL A 188 -3.31 0.97 22.17
C VAL A 188 -3.69 2.41 22.51
N GLN A 189 -3.07 2.96 23.55
CA GLN A 189 -3.35 4.32 24.05
C GLN A 189 -2.10 5.18 23.96
N ASP A 190 -2.31 6.48 23.70
CA ASP A 190 -1.30 7.55 23.81
C ASP A 190 0.04 7.22 23.14
N PHE A 191 -0.02 6.50 22.02
CA PHE A 191 1.16 6.09 21.28
C PHE A 191 1.83 7.25 20.54
N THR A 192 1.11 8.36 20.31
CA THR A 192 1.55 9.56 19.60
C THR A 192 1.15 10.83 20.33
N ASN A 193 1.92 11.90 20.16
CA ASN A 193 1.64 13.25 20.65
C ASN A 193 0.99 14.16 19.59
N LYS A 194 0.66 13.62 18.41
CA LYS A 194 0.06 14.36 17.31
C LYS A 194 -1.44 14.53 17.50
N SER A 195 -2.00 15.59 16.90
CA SER A 195 -3.42 15.88 17.02
C SER A 195 -4.29 14.75 16.43
N VAL A 196 -5.50 14.59 16.98
CA VAL A 196 -6.47 13.60 16.49
C VAL A 196 -6.76 13.79 15.00
N LYS A 197 -6.92 15.04 14.55
CA LYS A 197 -7.17 15.38 13.14
C LYS A 197 -6.02 14.94 12.23
N THR A 198 -4.78 15.19 12.64
CA THR A 198 -3.58 14.75 11.91
C THR A 198 -3.52 13.24 11.79
N LEU A 199 -3.85 12.52 12.87
CA LEU A 199 -3.90 11.07 12.83
C LEU A 199 -5.03 10.55 11.92
N GLU A 200 -6.22 11.15 11.94
CA GLU A 200 -7.32 10.78 11.05
C GLU A 200 -6.99 11.01 9.57
N ALA A 201 -6.37 12.16 9.25
CA ALA A 201 -5.90 12.47 7.91
C ALA A 201 -4.82 11.48 7.44
N LEU A 202 -3.86 11.14 8.33
CA LEU A 202 -2.87 10.12 8.05
C LEU A 202 -3.52 8.77 7.76
N ILE A 203 -4.40 8.31 8.65
CA ILE A 203 -5.09 7.02 8.48
C ILE A 203 -5.85 7.01 7.16
N LYS A 204 -6.60 8.06 6.83
CA LYS A 204 -7.28 8.17 5.53
C LYS A 204 -6.31 8.04 4.36
N PHE A 205 -5.13 8.67 4.45
CA PHE A 205 -4.09 8.51 3.44
C PHE A 205 -3.58 7.08 3.32
N LEU A 206 -3.32 6.38 4.42
CA LEU A 206 -2.86 4.99 4.39
C LEU A 206 -3.85 4.07 3.65
N TYR A 207 -5.16 4.33 3.77
CA TYR A 207 -6.18 3.58 3.04
C TYR A 207 -6.32 3.99 1.57
N THR A 208 -6.24 5.29 1.28
CA THR A 208 -6.74 5.82 0.00
C THR A 208 -5.65 6.33 -0.95
N ASN A 209 -4.44 6.53 -0.42
CA ASN A 209 -3.37 7.30 -1.05
C ASN A 209 -3.85 8.69 -1.49
N LYS A 210 -4.70 9.32 -0.68
CA LYS A 210 -5.23 10.67 -0.88
C LYS A 210 -5.19 11.44 0.43
N LEU A 211 -4.92 12.74 0.31
CA LEU A 211 -4.90 13.70 1.41
C LEU A 211 -5.82 14.87 1.08
N ASP A 212 -6.99 14.57 0.50
CA ASP A 212 -7.92 15.57 -0.03
C ASP A 212 -8.41 16.57 1.04
N GLU A 213 -8.40 16.17 2.32
CA GLU A 213 -8.77 17.00 3.47
C GLU A 213 -7.67 17.98 3.91
N LEU A 214 -6.41 17.77 3.49
CA LEU A 214 -5.31 18.71 3.78
C LEU A 214 -5.38 19.99 2.95
N ASN A 215 -6.15 20.01 1.87
CA ASN A 215 -6.24 21.19 1.00
C ASN A 215 -6.94 22.39 1.68
N GLN A 216 -7.49 22.21 2.87
CA GLN A 216 -8.21 23.26 3.61
C GLN A 216 -7.53 23.67 4.93
N ASP A 217 -6.53 22.92 5.41
CA ASP A 217 -5.90 23.15 6.71
C ASP A 217 -4.38 22.90 6.65
N ASN A 218 -3.61 24.00 6.52
CA ASN A 218 -2.16 23.97 6.38
C ASN A 218 -1.46 23.38 7.61
N GLN A 219 -2.07 23.50 8.80
CA GLN A 219 -1.49 22.97 10.04
C GLN A 219 -1.38 21.44 9.99
N ILE A 220 -2.37 20.75 9.42
CA ILE A 220 -2.35 19.29 9.32
C ILE A 220 -1.24 18.84 8.37
N LEU A 221 -1.04 19.56 7.27
CA LEU A 221 0.03 19.25 6.31
C LEU A 221 1.42 19.44 6.95
N GLU A 222 1.63 20.53 7.67
CA GLU A 222 2.86 20.79 8.43
C GLU A 222 3.09 19.72 9.50
N GLU A 223 2.08 19.39 10.31
CA GLU A 223 2.19 18.35 11.34
C GLU A 223 2.53 16.97 10.75
N LEU A 224 2.02 16.64 9.55
CA LEU A 224 2.34 15.40 8.84
C LEU A 224 3.76 15.40 8.25
N LEU A 225 4.19 16.52 7.68
CA LEU A 225 5.56 16.72 7.20
C LEU A 225 6.56 16.53 8.35
N ASP A 226 6.32 17.18 9.48
CA ASP A 226 7.14 17.08 10.68
C ASP A 226 7.10 15.69 11.32
N ALA A 227 6.05 14.91 11.05
CA ALA A 227 5.87 13.56 11.59
C ALA A 227 6.24 12.44 10.62
N GLN A 228 6.74 12.75 9.42
CA GLN A 228 6.99 11.75 8.39
C GLN A 228 7.96 10.66 8.88
N ASP A 229 9.08 11.07 9.47
CA ASP A 229 10.09 10.15 10.01
C ASP A 229 9.56 9.36 11.19
N TYR A 230 8.74 10.00 12.04
CA TYR A 230 8.10 9.35 13.17
C TYR A 230 7.15 8.24 12.72
N TYR A 231 6.32 8.48 11.71
CA TYR A 231 5.39 7.48 11.19
C TYR A 231 6.05 6.46 10.25
N GLN A 232 7.31 6.66 9.85
CA GLN A 232 8.08 5.78 8.96
C GLN A 232 7.25 5.35 7.75
N LEU A 233 6.69 6.34 7.07
CA LEU A 233 5.76 6.13 5.97
C LEU A 233 6.54 5.62 4.76
N ASN A 234 5.99 4.63 4.03
CA ASN A 234 6.75 4.04 2.95
C ASN A 234 7.08 5.13 1.89
N PRO A 235 8.36 5.42 1.59
CA PRO A 235 8.78 6.76 1.18
C PRO A 235 8.25 7.22 -0.18
N LYS A 236 7.95 6.31 -1.11
CA LYS A 236 7.78 6.65 -2.52
C LYS A 236 6.46 7.40 -2.84
N SER A 237 5.37 7.12 -2.13
CA SER A 237 4.06 7.72 -2.43
C SER A 237 3.75 8.96 -1.60
N MET A 238 4.14 9.00 -0.32
CA MET A 238 3.80 10.13 0.55
C MET A 238 4.78 11.29 0.43
N LEU A 239 6.10 11.04 0.44
CA LEU A 239 7.11 12.10 0.30
C LEU A 239 6.88 12.88 -1.00
N ARG A 240 6.59 12.18 -2.09
CA ARG A 240 6.30 12.81 -3.37
C ARG A 240 5.02 13.64 -3.36
N TYR A 241 3.93 13.11 -2.79
CA TYR A 241 2.70 13.88 -2.63
C TYR A 241 2.93 15.15 -1.78
N LEU A 242 3.68 15.02 -0.68
CA LEU A 242 4.01 16.10 0.24
C LEU A 242 4.90 17.16 -0.45
N ILE A 243 5.89 16.74 -1.25
CA ILE A 243 6.73 17.63 -2.08
C ILE A 243 5.88 18.37 -3.12
N GLU A 244 5.03 17.66 -3.88
CA GLU A 244 4.17 18.28 -4.91
C GLU A 244 3.21 19.29 -4.30
N LYS A 245 2.66 19.00 -3.12
CA LYS A 245 1.82 19.97 -2.42
C LYS A 245 2.64 21.16 -1.92
N LYS A 246 3.77 20.94 -1.23
CA LYS A 246 4.66 22.02 -0.78
C LYS A 246 5.06 22.95 -1.93
N GLN A 247 5.37 22.41 -3.11
CA GLN A 247 5.71 23.19 -4.30
C GLN A 247 4.55 24.01 -4.87
N ASN A 248 3.32 23.52 -4.77
CA ASN A 248 2.12 24.28 -5.16
C ASN A 248 1.76 25.34 -4.11
N TYR A 249 2.10 25.12 -2.83
CA TYR A 249 1.97 26.12 -1.77
C TYR A 249 2.96 27.28 -1.91
N SER A 250 4.25 27.00 -2.18
CA SER A 250 5.27 28.06 -2.33
C SER A 250 5.12 28.94 -3.59
N LYS A 251 4.15 28.63 -4.46
CA LYS A 251 3.87 29.38 -5.71
C LYS A 251 2.66 30.31 -5.61
N ASN A 252 1.87 30.24 -4.54
CA ASN A 252 0.74 31.12 -4.23
C ASN A 252 1.07 32.02 -3.05
#